data_AF-A0ABD3FMT3-F1
#
_entry.id   AF-A0ABD3FMT3-F1
#
_cell.length_a   1.000
_cell.length_b   1.000
_cell.length_c   1.000
_cell.angle_alpha   90.00
_cell.angle_beta   90.00
_cell.angle_gamma   90.00
#
_symmetry.space_group_name_H-M   'P 1'
#
loop_
_entity.id
_entity.type
_entity.pdbx_description
1 polymer ?
#
loop_
_entity_poly.entity_id
_entity_poly.type
_entity_poly.pdbx_seq_one_letter_code
_entity_poly.pdbx_strand_id
1 'polypeptide(L)'
;MELHKAVAIQTSDCQRQQQHLEAIAQTLNAMSEQLRVTSEQEESTKQQVEARLQQLECHIHDQMKEHTTTEENTPDKVSITKVERRLNLLEEELGHIVTAIDQKADADDVLEQRRSLEEAIRKRCTKEAFDHEVLVLQERLKHQRQELEKTFTTSTSAFKAQQEAFLHSEMETWTAKAQELSRTSLQVILDQETQRQREVVGTMDIQIKLCCEALEAQQKRLDDVKKEIQEQFCVTIAADREDVARQCSEAHSRIDFQFRSQEEALDRIRDDRRGIREEITNAVSQSVQEATVAVDELDRRVLDRQLQELEKLHHQLTEEIQLTLANTLKASEAAKDKELRKMRQHQHVVGRKVAELDQMLQLMGRQLIQNTSQLQVVRNEQLVHNFQTEDAGYDDELLLQYDDAIEDVTLDEVAQTPPQIKADLGQEDAELLTRRSQHQELQQQLDKKLRDYSQVLGSSQQPAKEHGEQPRK
;
A
#
# COMPACT_ATOMS: atom_id res chain seq x y z
N MET A 1 -5.32 -79.16 -21.51
CA MET A 1 -5.61 -79.97 -22.72
C MET A 1 -4.52 -80.98 -23.03
N GLU A 2 -3.24 -80.59 -22.99
CA GLU A 2 -2.12 -81.40 -23.52
C GLU A 2 -1.94 -82.77 -22.85
N LEU A 3 -2.17 -82.86 -21.53
CA LEU A 3 -2.08 -84.11 -20.77
C LEU A 3 -2.99 -85.23 -21.33
N HIS A 4 -4.19 -84.89 -21.83
CA HIS A 4 -5.06 -85.86 -22.51
C HIS A 4 -4.55 -86.26 -23.89
N LYS A 5 -3.82 -85.40 -24.61
CA LYS A 5 -3.16 -85.79 -25.88
C LYS A 5 -2.00 -86.74 -25.62
N ALA A 6 -1.17 -86.49 -24.60
CA ALA A 6 -0.07 -87.37 -24.23
C ALA A 6 -0.56 -88.78 -23.87
N VAL A 7 -1.59 -88.88 -23.01
CA VAL A 7 -2.19 -90.17 -22.63
C VAL A 7 -2.81 -90.88 -23.84
N ALA A 8 -3.52 -90.16 -24.73
CA ALA A 8 -4.13 -90.77 -25.92
C ALA A 8 -3.09 -91.29 -26.95
N ILE A 9 -1.93 -90.64 -27.06
CA ILE A 9 -0.82 -91.15 -27.88
C ILE A 9 -0.27 -92.43 -27.25
N GLN A 10 0.03 -92.40 -25.94
CA GLN A 10 0.62 -93.53 -25.22
C GLN A 10 -0.28 -94.78 -25.20
N THR A 11 -1.60 -94.63 -25.13
CA THR A 11 -2.52 -95.78 -25.26
C THR A 11 -2.57 -96.32 -26.70
N SER A 12 -2.47 -95.46 -27.72
CA SER A 12 -2.46 -95.89 -29.13
C SER A 12 -1.21 -96.68 -29.51
N ASP A 13 -0.04 -96.29 -29.01
CA ASP A 13 1.21 -97.04 -29.26
C ASP A 13 1.26 -98.35 -28.45
N CYS A 14 0.68 -98.39 -27.25
CA CYS A 14 0.51 -99.63 -26.49
C CYS A 14 -0.40 -100.64 -27.24
N GLN A 15 -1.54 -100.18 -27.78
CA GLN A 15 -2.41 -101.02 -28.62
C GLN A 15 -1.71 -101.51 -29.90
N ARG A 16 -0.92 -100.64 -30.56
CA ARG A 16 -0.13 -101.02 -31.74
C ARG A 16 0.91 -102.10 -31.40
N GLN A 17 1.62 -101.96 -30.27
CA GLN A 17 2.57 -102.98 -29.80
C GLN A 17 1.88 -104.33 -29.50
N GLN A 18 0.70 -104.30 -28.88
CA GLN A 18 -0.06 -105.53 -28.60
C GLN A 18 -0.51 -106.25 -29.88
N GLN A 19 -0.97 -105.51 -30.90
CA GLN A 19 -1.31 -106.07 -32.22
C GLN A 19 -0.10 -106.70 -32.93
N HIS A 20 1.09 -106.12 -32.82
CA HIS A 20 2.31 -106.73 -33.37
C HIS A 20 2.68 -108.05 -32.67
N LEU A 21 2.46 -108.15 -31.35
CA LEU A 21 2.72 -109.39 -30.60
C LEU A 21 1.72 -110.51 -30.98
N GLU A 22 0.43 -110.19 -31.17
CA GLU A 22 -0.55 -111.17 -31.64
C GLU A 22 -0.23 -111.68 -33.07
N ALA A 23 0.20 -110.80 -33.98
CA ALA A 23 0.60 -111.19 -35.33
C ALA A 23 1.81 -112.15 -35.32
N ILE A 24 2.79 -111.92 -34.44
CA ILE A 24 3.94 -112.82 -34.26
C ILE A 24 3.48 -114.19 -33.72
N ALA A 25 2.60 -114.22 -32.71
CA ALA A 25 2.07 -115.46 -32.15
C ALA A 25 1.27 -116.30 -33.17
N GLN A 26 0.43 -115.65 -34.00
CA GLN A 26 -0.30 -116.32 -35.08
C GLN A 26 0.65 -116.91 -36.13
N THR A 27 1.70 -116.17 -36.49
CA THR A 27 2.72 -116.65 -37.46
C THR A 27 3.49 -117.85 -36.91
N LEU A 28 3.83 -117.85 -35.62
CA LEU A 28 4.53 -118.96 -34.97
C LEU A 28 3.70 -120.25 -34.95
N ASN A 29 2.41 -120.15 -34.61
CA ASN A 29 1.49 -121.28 -34.61
C ASN A 29 1.30 -121.88 -36.02
N ALA A 30 1.20 -121.02 -37.05
CA ALA A 30 1.07 -121.48 -38.44
C ALA A 30 2.28 -122.32 -38.90
N MET A 31 3.51 -121.91 -38.55
CA MET A 31 4.72 -122.68 -38.84
C MET A 31 4.77 -123.99 -38.05
N SER A 32 4.32 -123.99 -36.79
CA SER A 32 4.29 -125.20 -35.95
C SER A 32 3.34 -126.27 -36.51
N GLU A 33 2.18 -125.86 -37.04
CA GLU A 33 1.21 -126.81 -37.60
C GLU A 33 1.66 -127.38 -38.96
N GLN A 34 2.37 -126.58 -39.78
CA GLN A 34 3.00 -127.07 -41.02
C GLN A 34 4.06 -128.16 -40.76
N LEU A 35 4.83 -128.03 -39.69
CA LEU A 35 5.79 -129.05 -39.25
C LEU A 35 5.10 -130.32 -38.74
N ARG A 36 3.93 -130.19 -38.09
CA ARG A 36 3.13 -131.33 -37.63
C ARG A 36 2.60 -132.17 -38.80
N VAL A 37 1.98 -131.51 -39.78
CA VAL A 37 1.39 -132.17 -40.97
C VAL A 37 2.45 -132.85 -41.85
N THR A 38 3.64 -132.25 -42.00
CA THR A 38 4.73 -132.86 -42.77
C THR A 38 5.28 -134.12 -42.10
N SER A 39 5.41 -134.13 -40.76
CA SER A 39 5.82 -135.32 -40.00
C SER A 39 4.82 -136.48 -40.10
N GLU A 40 3.51 -136.19 -40.01
CA GLU A 40 2.45 -137.22 -40.15
C GLU A 40 2.45 -137.85 -41.55
N GLN A 41 2.81 -137.08 -42.58
CA GLN A 41 2.83 -137.56 -43.95
C GLN A 41 4.02 -138.49 -44.23
N GLU A 42 5.20 -138.25 -43.65
CA GLU A 42 6.36 -139.16 -43.82
C GLU A 42 6.12 -140.55 -43.21
N GLU A 43 5.57 -140.63 -41.99
CA GLU A 43 5.28 -141.93 -41.34
C GLU A 43 4.33 -142.81 -42.17
N SER A 44 3.32 -142.20 -42.80
CA SER A 44 2.36 -142.92 -43.66
C SER A 44 3.04 -143.63 -44.84
N THR A 45 4.06 -143.02 -45.45
CA THR A 45 4.79 -143.61 -46.58
C THR A 45 5.67 -144.79 -46.15
N LYS A 46 6.26 -144.70 -44.95
CA LYS A 46 7.13 -145.75 -44.41
C LYS A 46 6.37 -147.04 -44.16
N GLN A 47 5.19 -146.96 -43.53
CA GLN A 47 4.33 -148.13 -43.26
C GLN A 47 3.89 -148.83 -44.57
N GLN A 48 3.67 -148.07 -45.65
CA GLN A 48 3.29 -148.62 -46.95
C GLN A 48 4.41 -149.43 -47.64
N VAL A 49 5.68 -149.09 -47.39
CA VAL A 49 6.84 -149.83 -47.92
C VAL A 49 7.04 -151.15 -47.17
N GLU A 50 6.93 -151.12 -45.85
CA GLU A 50 7.15 -152.28 -44.98
C GLU A 50 6.16 -153.43 -45.27
N ALA A 51 4.89 -153.10 -45.51
CA ALA A 51 3.85 -154.07 -45.89
C ALA A 51 4.11 -154.77 -47.24
N ARG A 52 4.86 -154.15 -48.17
CA ARG A 52 5.17 -154.77 -49.47
C ARG A 52 6.31 -155.79 -49.41
N LEU A 53 7.22 -155.66 -48.43
CA LEU A 53 8.33 -156.60 -48.26
C LEU A 53 7.82 -157.94 -47.71
N GLN A 54 6.97 -157.91 -46.67
CA GLN A 54 6.39 -159.11 -46.06
C GLN A 54 5.57 -159.97 -47.03
N GLN A 55 4.98 -159.38 -48.08
CA GLN A 55 4.28 -160.14 -49.13
C GLN A 55 5.21 -160.91 -50.07
N LEU A 56 6.43 -160.41 -50.30
CA LEU A 56 7.41 -161.06 -51.19
C LEU A 56 8.10 -162.25 -50.52
N GLU A 57 8.43 -162.14 -49.22
CA GLU A 57 9.10 -163.20 -48.46
C GLU A 57 8.26 -164.49 -48.39
N CYS A 58 6.95 -164.36 -48.17
CA CYS A 58 6.03 -165.50 -48.17
C CYS A 58 6.00 -166.24 -49.52
N HIS A 59 6.05 -165.51 -50.64
CA HIS A 59 5.90 -166.13 -51.97
C HIS A 59 7.11 -166.99 -52.38
N ILE A 60 8.31 -166.61 -51.93
CA ILE A 60 9.55 -167.37 -52.19
C ILE A 60 9.58 -168.68 -51.37
N HIS A 61 8.99 -168.67 -50.17
CA HIS A 61 9.07 -169.81 -49.25
C HIS A 61 8.24 -171.03 -49.69
N ASP A 62 7.16 -170.82 -50.45
CA ASP A 62 6.30 -171.92 -50.93
C ASP A 62 6.88 -172.67 -52.14
N GLN A 63 7.62 -172.00 -53.03
CA GLN A 63 8.21 -172.62 -54.23
C GLN A 63 9.31 -173.66 -53.90
N MET A 64 9.92 -173.57 -52.72
CA MET A 64 11.04 -174.43 -52.30
C MET A 64 10.65 -175.88 -51.91
N LYS A 65 9.35 -176.25 -51.92
CA LYS A 65 8.86 -177.51 -51.32
C LYS A 65 8.55 -178.67 -52.28
N GLU A 66 8.58 -178.49 -53.60
CA GLU A 66 8.02 -179.48 -54.55
C GLU A 66 9.03 -180.45 -55.22
N HIS A 67 10.34 -180.42 -54.92
CA HIS A 67 11.37 -181.00 -55.81
C HIS A 67 12.42 -181.96 -55.20
N THR A 68 12.07 -182.87 -54.25
CA THR A 68 13.05 -183.89 -53.74
C THR A 68 12.49 -185.29 -53.42
N THR A 69 12.22 -186.11 -54.43
CA THR A 69 12.11 -187.61 -54.43
C THR A 69 12.19 -188.11 -55.88
N THR A 70 12.75 -189.24 -56.31
CA THR A 70 13.42 -190.41 -55.66
C THR A 70 14.28 -191.13 -56.74
N GLU A 71 15.18 -192.04 -56.37
CA GLU A 71 16.07 -192.77 -57.32
C GLU A 71 15.85 -194.30 -57.34
N GLU A 72 16.48 -194.99 -58.31
CA GLU A 72 16.28 -196.41 -58.68
C GLU A 72 16.86 -197.46 -57.70
N ASN A 73 16.57 -198.76 -57.95
CA ASN A 73 17.54 -199.85 -57.77
C ASN A 73 17.11 -201.20 -58.41
N THR A 74 17.99 -201.86 -59.16
CA THR A 74 18.39 -203.29 -58.96
C THR A 74 19.58 -203.67 -59.88
N PRO A 75 20.42 -204.69 -59.55
CA PRO A 75 21.80 -204.74 -60.08
C PRO A 75 22.22 -206.05 -60.78
N ASP A 76 23.38 -206.02 -61.43
CA ASP A 76 24.34 -207.14 -61.43
C ASP A 76 25.78 -206.61 -61.22
N LYS A 77 26.55 -207.22 -60.30
CA LYS A 77 27.21 -206.39 -59.26
C LYS A 77 28.68 -206.68 -58.89
N VAL A 78 29.51 -207.25 -59.77
CA VAL A 78 30.92 -207.59 -59.45
C VAL A 78 31.99 -206.69 -60.10
N SER A 79 31.71 -206.05 -61.24
CA SER A 79 32.63 -205.10 -61.90
C SER A 79 32.51 -203.65 -61.39
N ILE A 80 31.34 -203.30 -60.86
CA ILE A 80 30.93 -201.92 -60.51
C ILE A 80 31.80 -201.30 -59.41
N THR A 81 32.16 -202.06 -58.36
CA THR A 81 32.83 -201.54 -57.14
C THR A 81 34.23 -200.95 -57.36
N LYS A 82 34.86 -201.23 -58.50
CA LYS A 82 36.15 -200.64 -58.90
C LYS A 82 35.99 -199.41 -59.81
N VAL A 83 34.81 -199.20 -60.38
CA VAL A 83 34.43 -197.99 -61.12
C VAL A 83 33.95 -196.93 -60.12
N GLU A 84 33.03 -197.28 -59.21
CA GLU A 84 32.56 -196.41 -58.11
C GLU A 84 33.75 -195.72 -57.41
N ARG A 85 34.72 -196.51 -56.91
CA ARG A 85 35.92 -195.97 -56.24
C ARG A 85 36.80 -195.03 -57.07
N ARG A 86 36.73 -195.05 -58.40
CA ARG A 86 37.42 -194.07 -59.27
C ARG A 86 36.56 -192.84 -59.57
N LEU A 87 35.24 -192.99 -59.50
CA LEU A 87 34.29 -191.92 -59.75
C LEU A 87 34.23 -190.98 -58.53
N ASN A 88 34.11 -191.53 -57.31
CA ASN A 88 34.20 -190.76 -56.05
C ASN A 88 35.48 -189.91 -55.95
N LEU A 89 36.64 -190.44 -56.36
CA LEU A 89 37.91 -189.70 -56.35
C LEU A 89 37.93 -188.53 -57.36
N LEU A 90 37.24 -188.67 -58.50
CA LEU A 90 37.08 -187.58 -59.47
C LEU A 90 36.08 -186.53 -58.97
N GLU A 91 35.05 -186.93 -58.23
CA GLU A 91 34.12 -186.00 -57.57
C GLU A 91 34.81 -185.18 -56.48
N GLU A 92 35.71 -185.78 -55.68
CA GLU A 92 36.54 -185.05 -54.71
C GLU A 92 37.47 -184.03 -55.41
N GLU A 93 38.21 -184.42 -56.46
CA GLU A 93 39.06 -183.49 -57.21
C GLU A 93 38.27 -182.36 -57.90
N LEU A 94 37.08 -182.65 -58.47
CA LEU A 94 36.21 -181.63 -59.05
C LEU A 94 35.63 -180.68 -57.98
N GLY A 95 35.25 -181.19 -56.80
CA GLY A 95 34.79 -180.38 -55.67
C GLY A 95 35.87 -179.42 -55.17
N HIS A 96 37.14 -179.85 -55.15
CA HIS A 96 38.28 -178.99 -54.85
C HIS A 96 38.52 -177.91 -55.92
N ILE A 97 38.30 -178.22 -57.20
CA ILE A 97 38.41 -177.23 -58.29
C ILE A 97 37.30 -176.17 -58.20
N VAL A 98 36.05 -176.57 -57.94
CA VAL A 98 34.93 -175.62 -57.79
C VAL A 98 35.16 -174.68 -56.60
N THR A 99 35.47 -175.23 -55.42
CA THR A 99 35.74 -174.40 -54.23
C THR A 99 36.96 -173.48 -54.38
N ALA A 100 37.95 -173.85 -55.18
CA ALA A 100 39.08 -172.96 -55.52
C ALA A 100 38.72 -171.86 -56.54
N ILE A 101 37.67 -172.03 -57.35
CA ILE A 101 37.14 -171.00 -58.24
C ILE A 101 36.30 -170.00 -57.44
N ASP A 102 35.41 -170.48 -56.57
CA ASP A 102 34.56 -169.63 -55.74
C ASP A 102 35.40 -168.73 -54.81
N GLN A 103 36.39 -169.31 -54.11
CA GLN A 103 37.36 -168.56 -53.28
C GLN A 103 38.16 -167.51 -54.05
N LYS A 104 38.27 -167.64 -55.38
CA LYS A 104 38.93 -166.65 -56.24
C LYS A 104 37.97 -165.53 -56.65
N ALA A 105 36.70 -165.84 -56.93
CA ALA A 105 35.67 -164.84 -57.19
C ALA A 105 35.48 -163.91 -55.98
N ASP A 106 35.35 -164.48 -54.78
CA ASP A 106 35.30 -163.74 -53.51
C ASP A 106 36.51 -162.78 -53.34
N ALA A 107 37.69 -163.20 -53.77
CA ALA A 107 38.91 -162.41 -53.66
C ALA A 107 38.97 -161.22 -54.64
N ASP A 108 38.46 -161.38 -55.86
CA ASP A 108 38.43 -160.31 -56.86
C ASP A 108 37.36 -159.24 -56.51
N ASP A 109 36.19 -159.63 -55.99
CA ASP A 109 35.13 -158.70 -55.51
C ASP A 109 35.61 -157.82 -54.33
N VAL A 110 36.34 -158.42 -53.37
CA VAL A 110 36.94 -157.70 -52.23
C VAL A 110 37.98 -156.67 -52.70
N LEU A 111 38.71 -156.95 -53.78
CA LEU A 111 39.67 -156.01 -54.37
C LEU A 111 38.98 -154.82 -55.07
N GLU A 112 37.81 -155.01 -55.68
CA GLU A 112 37.03 -153.93 -56.31
C GLU A 112 36.43 -152.99 -55.25
N GLN A 113 35.78 -153.52 -54.20
CA GLN A 113 35.28 -152.71 -53.08
C GLN A 113 36.38 -151.84 -52.45
N ARG A 114 37.58 -152.42 -52.28
CA ARG A 114 38.73 -151.70 -51.72
C ARG A 114 39.14 -150.49 -52.55
N ARG A 115 39.18 -150.60 -53.89
CA ARG A 115 39.53 -149.48 -54.78
C ARG A 115 38.52 -148.34 -54.68
N SER A 116 37.22 -148.68 -54.64
CA SER A 116 36.14 -147.71 -54.46
C SER A 116 36.29 -146.90 -53.16
N LEU A 117 36.60 -147.58 -52.05
CA LEU A 117 36.82 -146.95 -50.76
C LEU A 117 38.06 -146.04 -50.75
N GLU A 118 39.19 -146.49 -51.32
CA GLU A 118 40.42 -145.72 -51.42
C GLU A 118 40.24 -144.44 -52.28
N GLU A 119 39.43 -144.47 -53.34
CA GLU A 119 39.08 -143.26 -54.09
C GLU A 119 38.18 -142.29 -53.32
N ALA A 120 37.18 -142.80 -52.59
CA ALA A 120 36.28 -141.97 -51.80
C ALA A 120 37.04 -141.23 -50.67
N ILE A 121 37.97 -141.91 -50.02
CA ILE A 121 38.89 -141.32 -49.04
C ILE A 121 39.81 -140.30 -49.72
N ARG A 122 40.43 -140.63 -50.86
CA ARG A 122 41.31 -139.70 -51.60
C ARG A 122 40.61 -138.40 -51.99
N LYS A 123 39.33 -138.44 -52.36
CA LYS A 123 38.53 -137.25 -52.71
C LYS A 123 38.21 -136.36 -51.48
N ARG A 124 37.89 -136.95 -50.32
CA ARG A 124 37.62 -136.18 -49.08
C ARG A 124 38.88 -135.69 -48.38
N CYS A 125 39.98 -136.43 -48.45
CA CYS A 125 41.26 -136.07 -47.84
C CYS A 125 42.17 -135.27 -48.78
N THR A 126 41.59 -134.49 -49.70
CA THR A 126 42.35 -133.47 -50.45
C THR A 126 42.68 -132.29 -49.53
N LYS A 127 43.92 -131.80 -49.59
CA LYS A 127 44.34 -130.63 -48.81
C LYS A 127 43.47 -129.39 -49.11
N GLU A 128 43.05 -129.25 -50.36
CA GLU A 128 42.23 -128.14 -50.87
C GLU A 128 40.85 -128.07 -50.19
N ALA A 129 40.18 -129.20 -49.95
CA ALA A 129 38.91 -129.23 -49.24
C ALA A 129 39.07 -128.77 -47.77
N PHE A 130 40.10 -129.27 -47.08
CA PHE A 130 40.40 -128.89 -45.70
C PHE A 130 40.82 -127.41 -45.58
N ASP A 131 41.69 -126.93 -46.46
CA ASP A 131 42.10 -125.51 -46.50
C ASP A 131 40.88 -124.60 -46.74
N HIS A 132 39.93 -125.02 -47.58
CA HIS A 132 38.69 -124.27 -47.84
C HIS A 132 37.75 -124.24 -46.61
N GLU A 133 37.53 -125.37 -45.94
CA GLU A 133 36.74 -125.40 -44.68
C GLU A 133 37.37 -124.51 -43.59
N VAL A 134 38.70 -124.53 -43.46
CA VAL A 134 39.44 -123.67 -42.52
C VAL A 134 39.28 -122.19 -42.87
N LEU A 135 39.31 -121.80 -44.15
CA LEU A 135 39.07 -120.42 -44.58
C LEU A 135 37.64 -119.97 -44.25
N VAL A 136 36.62 -120.78 -44.56
CA VAL A 136 35.21 -120.48 -44.25
C VAL A 136 34.99 -120.33 -42.73
N LEU A 137 35.64 -121.16 -41.92
CA LEU A 137 35.61 -121.04 -40.45
C LEU A 137 36.30 -119.77 -39.96
N GLN A 138 37.45 -119.39 -40.55
CA GLN A 138 38.14 -118.14 -40.22
C GLN A 138 37.32 -116.89 -40.59
N GLU A 139 36.67 -116.88 -41.75
CA GLU A 139 35.78 -115.78 -42.16
C GLU A 139 34.55 -115.70 -41.25
N ARG A 140 33.94 -116.83 -40.88
CA ARG A 140 32.81 -116.87 -39.94
C ARG A 140 33.19 -116.36 -38.55
N LEU A 141 34.35 -116.77 -38.02
CA LEU A 141 34.88 -116.26 -36.73
C LEU A 141 35.19 -114.76 -36.80
N LYS A 142 35.76 -114.28 -37.91
CA LYS A 142 36.03 -112.86 -38.14
C LYS A 142 34.74 -112.05 -38.18
N HIS A 143 33.70 -112.55 -38.85
CA HIS A 143 32.38 -111.92 -38.91
C HIS A 143 31.73 -111.86 -37.52
N GLN A 144 31.65 -112.99 -36.80
CA GLN A 144 31.10 -113.03 -35.45
C GLN A 144 31.86 -112.12 -34.48
N ARG A 145 33.19 -112.03 -34.58
CA ARG A 145 33.97 -111.05 -33.82
C ARG A 145 33.57 -109.62 -34.16
N GLN A 146 33.42 -109.28 -35.44
CA GLN A 146 33.03 -107.93 -35.86
C GLN A 146 31.60 -107.57 -35.42
N GLU A 147 30.67 -108.52 -35.40
CA GLU A 147 29.32 -108.33 -34.86
C GLU A 147 29.32 -108.14 -33.33
N LEU A 148 30.10 -108.94 -32.59
CA LEU A 148 30.29 -108.78 -31.15
C LEU A 148 30.99 -107.45 -30.80
N GLU A 149 31.99 -107.06 -31.57
CA GLU A 149 32.70 -105.77 -31.41
C GLU A 149 31.76 -104.60 -31.69
N LYS A 150 30.96 -104.66 -32.77
CA LYS A 150 29.93 -103.65 -33.11
C LYS A 150 28.81 -103.56 -32.08
N THR A 151 28.30 -104.69 -31.59
CA THR A 151 27.25 -104.70 -30.55
C THR A 151 27.79 -104.19 -29.21
N PHE A 152 29.03 -104.56 -28.85
CA PHE A 152 29.70 -104.03 -27.67
C PHE A 152 29.95 -102.52 -27.76
N THR A 153 30.45 -101.98 -28.89
CA THR A 153 30.62 -100.53 -29.06
C THR A 153 29.28 -99.81 -29.04
N THR A 154 28.24 -100.37 -29.68
CA THR A 154 26.89 -99.77 -29.69
C THR A 154 26.31 -99.73 -28.28
N SER A 155 26.33 -100.85 -27.55
CA SER A 155 25.87 -100.95 -26.16
C SER A 155 26.65 -100.00 -25.23
N THR A 156 27.98 -99.95 -25.35
CA THR A 156 28.83 -99.04 -24.57
C THR A 156 28.52 -97.57 -24.89
N SER A 157 28.29 -97.22 -26.16
CA SER A 157 27.93 -95.85 -26.55
C SER A 157 26.54 -95.44 -26.08
N ALA A 158 25.56 -96.35 -26.13
CA ALA A 158 24.21 -96.11 -25.62
C ALA A 158 24.21 -95.96 -24.10
N PHE A 159 24.95 -96.81 -23.38
CA PHE A 159 25.12 -96.70 -21.93
C PHE A 159 25.80 -95.38 -21.54
N LYS A 160 26.86 -94.96 -22.24
CA LYS A 160 27.50 -93.66 -22.03
C LYS A 160 26.55 -92.50 -22.27
N ALA A 161 25.84 -92.48 -23.40
CA ALA A 161 24.86 -91.43 -23.69
C ALA A 161 23.72 -91.38 -22.67
N GLN A 162 23.27 -92.53 -22.16
CA GLN A 162 22.27 -92.61 -21.09
C GLN A 162 22.83 -92.10 -19.75
N GLN A 163 24.09 -92.42 -19.42
CA GLN A 163 24.77 -91.94 -18.21
C GLN A 163 25.04 -90.43 -18.27
N GLU A 164 25.50 -89.93 -19.42
CA GLU A 164 25.72 -88.50 -19.68
C GLU A 164 24.39 -87.73 -19.59
N ALA A 165 23.32 -88.21 -20.23
CA ALA A 165 21.99 -87.60 -20.13
C ALA A 165 21.43 -87.61 -18.69
N PHE A 166 21.65 -88.69 -17.94
CA PHE A 166 21.26 -88.76 -16.53
C PHE A 166 22.04 -87.73 -15.68
N LEU A 167 23.37 -87.68 -15.82
CA LEU A 167 24.23 -86.75 -15.07
C LEU A 167 23.93 -85.29 -15.42
N HIS A 168 23.68 -84.98 -16.71
CA HIS A 168 23.25 -83.65 -17.12
C HIS A 168 21.89 -83.27 -16.51
N SER A 169 20.89 -84.16 -16.57
CA SER A 169 19.59 -83.90 -15.97
C SER A 169 19.68 -83.73 -14.45
N GLU A 170 20.47 -84.56 -13.75
CA GLU A 170 20.67 -84.40 -12.31
C GLU A 170 21.33 -83.05 -11.98
N MET A 171 22.39 -82.68 -12.72
CA MET A 171 23.08 -81.39 -12.58
C MET A 171 22.17 -80.19 -12.89
N GLU A 172 21.27 -80.30 -13.87
CA GLU A 172 20.21 -79.31 -14.11
C GLU A 172 19.26 -79.19 -12.91
N THR A 173 18.81 -80.30 -12.31
CA THR A 173 17.97 -80.20 -11.10
C THR A 173 18.73 -79.64 -9.89
N TRP A 174 20.02 -79.93 -9.74
CA TRP A 174 20.84 -79.38 -8.66
C TRP A 174 21.10 -77.88 -8.84
N THR A 175 21.39 -77.43 -10.06
CA THR A 175 21.55 -75.99 -10.36
C THR A 175 20.24 -75.23 -10.22
N ALA A 176 19.10 -75.80 -10.65
CA ALA A 176 17.78 -75.22 -10.43
C ALA A 176 17.45 -75.08 -8.92
N LYS A 177 17.68 -76.12 -8.11
CA LYS A 177 17.51 -76.07 -6.64
C LYS A 177 18.43 -75.03 -5.99
N ALA A 178 19.69 -74.94 -6.41
CA ALA A 178 20.64 -73.95 -5.89
C ALA A 178 20.21 -72.51 -6.25
N GLN A 179 19.72 -72.29 -7.46
CA GLN A 179 19.13 -71.00 -7.87
C GLN A 179 17.88 -70.67 -7.05
N GLU A 180 16.96 -71.62 -6.84
CA GLU A 180 15.77 -71.40 -6.02
C GLU A 180 16.10 -71.09 -4.54
N LEU A 181 17.07 -71.81 -3.94
CA LEU A 181 17.57 -71.52 -2.60
C LEU A 181 18.21 -70.14 -2.52
N SER A 182 19.00 -69.74 -3.52
CA SER A 182 19.58 -68.38 -3.56
C SER A 182 18.49 -67.30 -3.72
N ARG A 183 17.48 -67.53 -4.56
CA ARG A 183 16.36 -66.60 -4.80
C ARG A 183 15.50 -66.43 -3.55
N THR A 184 15.18 -67.52 -2.86
CA THR A 184 14.38 -67.49 -1.63
C THR A 184 15.15 -66.87 -0.47
N SER A 185 16.45 -67.15 -0.34
CA SER A 185 17.32 -66.47 0.64
C SER A 185 17.41 -64.96 0.39
N LEU A 186 17.65 -64.54 -0.87
CA LEU A 186 17.69 -63.12 -1.23
C LEU A 186 16.33 -62.43 -1.05
N GLN A 187 15.22 -63.11 -1.32
CA GLN A 187 13.88 -62.56 -1.06
C GLN A 187 13.67 -62.30 0.43
N VAL A 188 14.03 -63.24 1.31
CA VAL A 188 13.91 -63.05 2.77
C VAL A 188 14.76 -61.88 3.26
N ILE A 189 15.98 -61.71 2.74
CA ILE A 189 16.85 -60.56 3.06
C ILE A 189 16.22 -59.25 2.58
N LEU A 190 15.68 -59.22 1.36
CA LEU A 190 15.02 -58.05 0.78
C LEU A 190 13.76 -57.66 1.55
N ASP A 191 12.95 -58.64 1.96
CA ASP A 191 11.72 -58.42 2.74
C ASP A 191 12.05 -57.88 4.14
N GLN A 192 13.08 -58.42 4.80
CA GLN A 192 13.57 -57.93 6.09
C GLN A 192 14.09 -56.49 6.00
N GLU A 193 14.90 -56.17 4.99
CA GLU A 193 15.44 -54.82 4.80
C GLU A 193 14.33 -53.82 4.39
N THR A 194 13.37 -54.25 3.57
CA THR A 194 12.19 -53.44 3.23
C THR A 194 11.33 -53.12 4.46
N GLN A 195 11.15 -54.09 5.36
CA GLN A 195 10.45 -53.86 6.63
C GLN A 195 11.25 -52.94 7.56
N ARG A 196 12.56 -53.14 7.68
CA ARG A 196 13.47 -52.26 8.45
C ARG A 196 13.40 -50.82 7.94
N GLN A 197 13.43 -50.60 6.62
CA GLN A 197 13.32 -49.26 6.03
C GLN A 197 11.95 -48.64 6.27
N ARG A 198 10.87 -49.42 6.19
CA ARG A 198 9.51 -48.97 6.56
C ARG A 198 9.43 -48.51 8.02
N GLU A 199 10.04 -49.25 8.94
CA GLU A 199 10.11 -48.89 10.36
C GLU A 199 10.93 -47.60 10.59
N VAL A 200 12.11 -47.49 9.97
CA VAL A 200 12.94 -46.26 10.04
C VAL A 200 12.17 -45.05 9.51
N VAL A 201 11.57 -45.14 8.32
CA VAL A 201 10.76 -44.06 7.73
C VAL A 201 9.57 -43.71 8.63
N GLY A 202 8.91 -44.69 9.25
CA GLY A 202 7.86 -44.46 10.24
C GLY A 202 8.34 -43.69 11.47
N THR A 203 9.52 -44.02 12.01
CA THR A 203 10.10 -43.26 13.13
C THR A 203 10.52 -41.84 12.73
N MET A 204 10.99 -41.64 11.51
CA MET A 204 11.33 -40.32 10.98
C MET A 204 10.09 -39.44 10.77
N ASP A 205 8.99 -39.99 10.23
CA ASP A 205 7.71 -39.29 10.10
C ASP A 205 7.15 -38.84 11.46
N ILE A 206 7.25 -39.69 12.50
CA ILE A 206 6.88 -39.31 13.88
C ILE A 206 7.78 -38.20 14.41
N GLN A 207 9.10 -38.26 14.20
CA GLN A 207 10.02 -37.19 14.61
C GLN A 207 9.76 -35.87 13.87
N ILE A 208 9.46 -35.92 12.58
CA ILE A 208 9.10 -34.74 11.78
C ILE A 208 7.82 -34.11 12.33
N LYS A 209 6.78 -34.90 12.62
CA LYS A 209 5.53 -34.41 13.23
C LYS A 209 5.77 -33.72 14.57
N LEU A 210 6.52 -34.35 15.48
CA LEU A 210 6.88 -33.76 16.77
C LEU A 210 7.69 -32.45 16.61
N CYS A 211 8.56 -32.36 15.60
CA CYS A 211 9.26 -31.12 15.27
C CYS A 211 8.32 -30.03 14.73
N CYS A 212 7.36 -30.37 13.86
CA CYS A 212 6.35 -29.44 13.37
C CYS A 212 5.45 -28.94 14.50
N GLU A 213 4.92 -29.83 15.34
CA GLU A 213 4.12 -29.48 16.53
C GLU A 213 4.89 -28.56 17.49
N ALA A 214 6.19 -28.82 17.70
CA ALA A 214 7.05 -27.96 18.51
C ALA A 214 7.27 -26.57 17.87
N LEU A 215 7.41 -26.49 16.54
CA LEU A 215 7.54 -25.22 15.81
C LEU A 215 6.23 -24.43 15.81
N GLU A 216 5.08 -25.07 15.63
CA GLU A 216 3.75 -24.45 15.75
C GLU A 216 3.52 -23.92 17.18
N ALA A 217 3.93 -24.68 18.20
CA ALA A 217 3.87 -24.23 19.60
C ALA A 217 4.82 -23.05 19.88
N GLN A 218 5.99 -22.98 19.25
CA GLN A 218 6.88 -21.81 19.33
C GLN A 218 6.31 -20.60 18.58
N GLN A 219 5.78 -20.78 17.37
CA GLN A 219 5.16 -19.72 16.58
C GLN A 219 3.98 -19.10 17.34
N LYS A 220 3.10 -19.93 17.93
CA LYS A 220 1.99 -19.45 18.77
C LYS A 220 2.48 -18.60 19.95
N ARG A 221 3.54 -19.03 20.65
CA ARG A 221 4.15 -18.24 21.74
C ARG A 221 4.70 -16.91 21.26
N LEU A 222 5.33 -16.87 20.08
CA LEU A 222 5.82 -15.62 19.47
C LEU A 222 4.66 -14.68 19.10
N ASP A 223 3.57 -15.20 18.54
CA ASP A 223 2.38 -14.40 18.22
C ASP A 223 1.64 -13.92 19.48
N ASP A 224 1.64 -14.68 20.58
CA ASP A 224 1.07 -14.24 21.86
C ASP A 224 1.95 -13.17 22.54
N VAL A 225 3.28 -13.33 22.57
CA VAL A 225 4.22 -12.28 23.04
C VAL A 225 4.14 -11.02 22.16
N LYS A 226 3.94 -11.16 20.85
CA LYS A 226 3.74 -10.03 19.93
C LYS A 226 2.47 -9.25 20.24
N LYS A 227 1.38 -9.91 20.66
CA LYS A 227 0.15 -9.23 21.14
C LYS A 227 0.42 -8.49 22.44
N GLU A 228 1.10 -9.13 23.40
CA GLU A 228 1.45 -8.52 24.69
C GLU A 228 2.29 -7.25 24.50
N ILE A 229 3.33 -7.29 23.67
CA ILE A 229 4.15 -6.11 23.33
C ILE A 229 3.30 -5.02 22.67
N GLN A 230 2.39 -5.38 21.75
CA GLN A 230 1.50 -4.43 21.07
C GLN A 230 0.51 -3.79 22.05
N GLU A 231 0.01 -4.53 23.04
CA GLU A 231 -0.89 -4.05 24.08
C GLU A 231 -0.17 -3.12 25.06
N GLN A 232 1.01 -3.52 25.58
CA GLN A 232 1.86 -2.69 26.43
C GLN A 232 2.27 -1.38 25.74
N PHE A 233 2.59 -1.42 24.44
CA PHE A 233 2.91 -0.24 23.64
C PHE A 233 1.71 0.71 23.50
N CYS A 234 0.51 0.18 23.26
CA CYS A 234 -0.73 0.97 23.23
C CYS A 234 -1.06 1.60 24.59
N VAL A 235 -0.87 0.87 25.70
CA VAL A 235 -1.07 1.40 27.07
C VAL A 235 -0.06 2.50 27.39
N THR A 236 1.22 2.32 27.02
CA THR A 236 2.27 3.33 27.23
C THR A 236 1.94 4.62 26.48
N ILE A 237 1.57 4.53 25.18
CA ILE A 237 1.16 5.69 24.38
C ILE A 237 -0.11 6.37 24.95
N ALA A 238 -1.02 5.61 25.56
CA ALA A 238 -2.20 6.20 26.23
C ALA A 238 -1.78 7.01 27.47
N ALA A 239 -0.89 6.46 28.31
CA ALA A 239 -0.35 7.15 29.48
C ALA A 239 0.47 8.41 29.09
N ASP A 240 1.37 8.31 28.10
CA ASP A 240 2.15 9.45 27.60
C ASP A 240 1.25 10.59 27.10
N ARG A 241 0.13 10.25 26.43
CA ARG A 241 -0.86 11.24 25.96
C ARG A 241 -1.63 11.88 27.11
N GLU A 242 -1.95 11.13 28.16
CA GLU A 242 -2.58 11.68 29.37
C GLU A 242 -1.61 12.60 30.15
N ASP A 243 -0.34 12.22 30.26
CA ASP A 243 0.72 13.04 30.84
C ASP A 243 0.88 14.38 30.09
N VAL A 244 0.94 14.35 28.75
CA VAL A 244 1.01 15.56 27.93
C VAL A 244 -0.26 16.40 28.07
N ALA A 245 -1.45 15.78 28.08
CA ALA A 245 -2.72 16.50 28.28
C ALA A 245 -2.79 17.19 29.66
N ARG A 246 -2.27 16.54 30.71
CA ARG A 246 -2.15 17.13 32.06
C ARG A 246 -1.18 18.30 32.08
N GLN A 247 0.01 18.15 31.49
CA GLN A 247 1.01 19.23 31.42
C GLN A 247 0.48 20.45 30.65
N CYS A 248 -0.23 20.25 29.54
CA CYS A 248 -0.90 21.33 28.82
C CYS A 248 -2.00 22.01 29.66
N SER A 249 -2.77 21.23 30.44
CA SER A 249 -3.82 21.77 31.32
C SER A 249 -3.25 22.57 32.49
N GLU A 250 -2.15 22.11 33.10
CA GLU A 250 -1.39 22.87 34.09
C GLU A 250 -0.79 24.15 33.50
N ALA A 251 -0.22 24.08 32.28
CA ALA A 251 0.36 25.24 31.61
C ALA A 251 -0.69 26.33 31.35
N HIS A 252 -1.86 25.97 30.81
CA HIS A 252 -2.99 26.90 30.67
C HIS A 252 -3.43 27.47 32.03
N SER A 253 -3.55 26.63 33.07
CA SER A 253 -3.92 27.09 34.42
C SER A 253 -2.94 28.11 35.01
N ARG A 254 -1.63 27.95 34.76
CA ARG A 254 -0.58 28.89 35.18
C ARG A 254 -0.65 30.20 34.37
N ILE A 255 -0.95 30.12 33.07
CA ILE A 255 -1.11 31.27 32.18
C ILE A 255 -2.35 32.09 32.57
N ASP A 256 -3.49 31.44 32.80
CA ASP A 256 -4.74 32.08 33.26
C ASP A 256 -4.55 32.78 34.62
N PHE A 257 -3.83 32.16 35.55
CA PHE A 257 -3.49 32.78 36.83
C PHE A 257 -2.62 34.04 36.65
N GLN A 258 -1.61 33.97 35.77
CA GLN A 258 -0.77 35.13 35.44
C GLN A 258 -1.58 36.26 34.78
N PHE A 259 -2.48 35.96 33.84
CA PHE A 259 -3.34 36.97 33.23
C PHE A 259 -4.28 37.63 34.24
N ARG A 260 -4.97 36.86 35.10
CA ARG A 260 -5.81 37.41 36.17
C ARG A 260 -5.01 38.30 37.13
N SER A 261 -3.82 37.87 37.54
CA SER A 261 -2.95 38.67 38.40
C SER A 261 -2.44 39.96 37.73
N GLN A 262 -2.29 39.98 36.40
CA GLN A 262 -1.97 41.20 35.65
C GLN A 262 -3.19 42.10 35.47
N GLU A 263 -4.38 41.54 35.25
CA GLU A 263 -5.64 42.27 35.14
C GLU A 263 -6.00 42.98 36.45
N GLU A 264 -5.91 42.28 37.59
CA GLU A 264 -6.04 42.90 38.92
C GLU A 264 -5.05 44.05 39.16
N ALA A 265 -3.81 43.92 38.68
CA ALA A 265 -2.81 44.98 38.81
C ALA A 265 -3.14 46.19 37.92
N LEU A 266 -3.66 45.96 36.72
CA LEU A 266 -4.12 47.01 35.81
C LEU A 266 -5.38 47.72 36.35
N ASP A 267 -6.29 47.03 37.01
CA ASP A 267 -7.47 47.64 37.63
C ASP A 267 -7.12 48.52 38.84
N ARG A 268 -6.17 48.08 39.70
CA ARG A 268 -5.62 48.94 40.76
C ARG A 268 -5.04 50.24 40.18
N ILE A 269 -4.24 50.14 39.11
CA ILE A 269 -3.68 51.30 38.41
C ILE A 269 -4.77 52.20 37.78
N ARG A 270 -5.88 51.62 37.30
CA ARG A 270 -7.03 52.39 36.76
C ARG A 270 -7.73 53.19 37.86
N ASP A 271 -7.92 52.61 39.04
CA ASP A 271 -8.58 53.26 40.17
C ASP A 271 -7.67 54.25 40.91
N ASP A 272 -6.37 53.97 41.06
CA ASP A 272 -5.38 54.96 41.52
C ASP A 272 -5.40 56.21 40.62
N ARG A 273 -5.41 56.00 39.29
CA ARG A 273 -5.49 57.09 38.30
C ARG A 273 -6.86 57.81 38.29
N ARG A 274 -7.91 57.18 38.83
CA ARG A 274 -9.23 57.79 39.03
C ARG A 274 -9.19 58.69 40.27
N GLY A 275 -8.71 58.18 41.41
CA GLY A 275 -8.56 58.94 42.65
C GLY A 275 -7.71 60.20 42.46
N ILE A 276 -6.52 60.07 41.85
CA ILE A 276 -5.65 61.22 41.53
C ILE A 276 -6.36 62.26 40.65
N ARG A 277 -7.21 61.84 39.70
CA ARG A 277 -7.99 62.78 38.88
C ARG A 277 -9.06 63.49 39.70
N GLU A 278 -9.75 62.79 40.59
CA GLU A 278 -10.79 63.35 41.44
C GLU A 278 -10.19 64.32 42.47
N GLU A 279 -9.05 63.98 43.08
CA GLU A 279 -8.27 64.89 43.95
C GLU A 279 -7.86 66.18 43.22
N ILE A 280 -7.27 66.08 42.02
CA ILE A 280 -6.89 67.25 41.21
C ILE A 280 -8.13 68.09 40.87
N THR A 281 -9.25 67.45 40.50
CA THR A 281 -10.49 68.16 40.14
C THR A 281 -11.06 68.91 41.35
N ASN A 282 -11.06 68.30 42.53
CA ASN A 282 -11.52 68.91 43.77
C ASN A 282 -10.61 70.08 44.21
N ALA A 283 -9.28 69.90 44.14
CA ALA A 283 -8.32 70.95 44.48
C ALA A 283 -8.43 72.18 43.54
N VAL A 284 -8.61 71.96 42.23
CA VAL A 284 -8.87 73.03 41.27
C VAL A 284 -10.21 73.71 41.55
N SER A 285 -11.27 72.94 41.81
CA SER A 285 -12.59 73.49 42.13
C SER A 285 -12.56 74.36 43.39
N GLN A 286 -11.89 73.91 44.45
CA GLN A 286 -11.73 74.68 45.68
C GLN A 286 -10.92 75.96 45.45
N SER A 287 -9.79 75.87 44.73
CA SER A 287 -8.95 77.04 44.42
C SER A 287 -9.71 78.10 43.59
N VAL A 288 -10.54 77.67 42.63
CA VAL A 288 -11.41 78.58 41.86
C VAL A 288 -12.48 79.23 42.76
N GLN A 289 -13.08 78.48 43.68
CA GLN A 289 -14.07 79.01 44.62
C GLN A 289 -13.45 80.05 45.57
N GLU A 290 -12.27 79.77 46.14
CA GLU A 290 -11.52 80.69 47.00
C GLU A 290 -11.11 81.97 46.26
N ALA A 291 -10.65 81.85 45.01
CA ALA A 291 -10.32 82.99 44.16
C ALA A 291 -11.56 83.85 43.83
N THR A 292 -12.72 83.22 43.58
CA THR A 292 -13.97 83.94 43.27
C THR A 292 -14.42 84.79 44.46
N VAL A 293 -14.46 84.20 45.66
CA VAL A 293 -14.83 84.93 46.89
C VAL A 293 -13.87 86.09 47.19
N ALA A 294 -12.58 85.93 46.88
CA ALA A 294 -11.59 87.00 47.04
C ALA A 294 -11.78 88.17 46.05
N VAL A 295 -12.31 87.91 44.85
CA VAL A 295 -12.70 88.93 43.86
C VAL A 295 -13.99 89.64 44.28
N ASP A 296 -15.03 88.90 44.66
CA ASP A 296 -16.31 89.48 45.10
C ASP A 296 -16.12 90.46 46.27
N GLU A 297 -15.31 90.10 47.26
CA GLU A 297 -14.98 90.97 48.40
C GLU A 297 -14.05 92.13 48.01
N LEU A 298 -13.26 92.03 46.93
CA LEU A 298 -12.52 93.19 46.40
C LEU A 298 -13.47 94.19 45.74
N ASP A 299 -14.35 93.74 44.85
CA ASP A 299 -15.32 94.60 44.15
C ASP A 299 -16.27 95.29 45.14
N ARG A 300 -16.73 94.56 46.17
CA ARG A 300 -17.53 95.13 47.27
C ARG A 300 -16.81 96.29 47.98
N ARG A 301 -15.50 96.14 48.26
CA ARG A 301 -14.67 97.20 48.89
C ARG A 301 -14.38 98.38 47.95
N VAL A 302 -14.36 98.16 46.63
CA VAL A 302 -14.26 99.24 45.63
C VAL A 302 -15.57 100.04 45.60
N LEU A 303 -16.72 99.37 45.59
CA LEU A 303 -18.04 100.01 45.62
C LEU A 303 -18.28 100.84 46.89
N ASP A 304 -18.00 100.28 48.07
CA ASP A 304 -18.07 101.00 49.36
C ASP A 304 -17.28 102.32 49.31
N ARG A 305 -16.07 102.26 48.72
CA ARG A 305 -15.18 103.41 48.63
C ARG A 305 -15.69 104.46 47.63
N GLN A 306 -16.18 104.03 46.47
CA GLN A 306 -16.76 104.94 45.46
C GLN A 306 -17.97 105.69 46.04
N LEU A 307 -18.84 105.00 46.78
CA LEU A 307 -19.97 105.63 47.48
C LEU A 307 -19.49 106.67 48.51
N GLN A 308 -18.50 106.34 49.35
CA GLN A 308 -17.98 107.27 50.36
C GLN A 308 -17.23 108.48 49.75
N GLU A 309 -16.63 108.35 48.57
CA GLU A 309 -16.04 109.48 47.86
C GLU A 309 -17.12 110.37 47.20
N LEU A 310 -18.23 109.77 46.74
CA LEU A 310 -19.38 110.48 46.17
C LEU A 310 -20.20 111.24 47.23
N GLU A 311 -20.39 110.68 48.44
CA GLU A 311 -21.01 111.37 49.58
C GLU A 311 -20.25 112.65 49.99
N LYS A 312 -18.91 112.60 50.00
CA LYS A 312 -18.05 113.76 50.34
C LYS A 312 -18.23 114.90 49.34
N LEU A 313 -18.25 114.60 48.03
CA LEU A 313 -18.52 115.57 46.97
C LEU A 313 -19.91 116.19 47.11
N HIS A 314 -20.92 115.39 47.47
CA HIS A 314 -22.29 115.87 47.69
C HIS A 314 -22.37 116.84 48.88
N HIS A 315 -21.62 116.56 49.97
CA HIS A 315 -21.53 117.47 51.12
C HIS A 315 -20.87 118.80 50.74
N GLN A 316 -19.72 118.76 50.07
CA GLN A 316 -18.98 119.94 49.62
C GLN A 316 -19.84 120.84 48.71
N LEU A 317 -20.52 120.26 47.71
CA LEU A 317 -21.43 121.00 46.83
C LEU A 317 -22.59 121.63 47.61
N THR A 318 -23.10 120.95 48.64
CA THR A 318 -24.18 121.48 49.49
C THR A 318 -23.70 122.68 50.33
N GLU A 319 -22.49 122.63 50.87
CA GLU A 319 -21.86 123.75 51.60
C GLU A 319 -21.61 124.96 50.69
N GLU A 320 -21.09 124.75 49.47
CA GLU A 320 -20.89 125.83 48.48
C GLU A 320 -22.21 126.49 48.06
N ILE A 321 -23.28 125.70 47.85
CA ILE A 321 -24.62 126.24 47.54
C ILE A 321 -25.16 127.08 48.71
N GLN A 322 -25.01 126.61 49.95
CA GLN A 322 -25.45 127.35 51.14
C GLN A 322 -24.66 128.67 51.32
N LEU A 323 -23.34 128.65 51.11
CA LEU A 323 -22.49 129.86 51.15
C LEU A 323 -22.88 130.85 50.04
N THR A 324 -23.17 130.36 48.83
CA THR A 324 -23.58 131.20 47.69
C THR A 324 -24.95 131.85 47.92
N LEU A 325 -25.91 131.11 48.48
CA LEU A 325 -27.20 131.66 48.91
C LEU A 325 -27.04 132.71 50.03
N ALA A 326 -26.20 132.44 51.05
CA ALA A 326 -25.97 133.38 52.14
C ALA A 326 -25.31 134.70 51.68
N ASN A 327 -24.42 134.63 50.68
CA ASN A 327 -23.75 135.81 50.12
C ASN A 327 -24.67 136.63 49.21
N THR A 328 -25.49 135.98 48.37
CA THR A 328 -26.47 136.68 47.52
C THR A 328 -27.58 137.35 48.32
N LEU A 329 -28.04 136.73 49.42
CA LEU A 329 -29.02 137.33 50.34
C LEU A 329 -28.50 138.65 50.93
N LYS A 330 -27.29 138.65 51.50
CA LYS A 330 -26.64 139.84 52.10
C LYS A 330 -26.44 140.97 51.08
N ALA A 331 -26.12 140.64 49.83
CA ALA A 331 -26.00 141.63 48.76
C ALA A 331 -27.35 142.31 48.46
N SER A 332 -28.45 141.55 48.46
CA SER A 332 -29.81 142.08 48.26
C SER A 332 -30.25 143.00 49.40
N GLU A 333 -29.93 142.67 50.66
CA GLU A 333 -30.24 143.52 51.82
C GLU A 333 -29.51 144.87 51.73
N ALA A 334 -28.22 144.86 51.39
CA ALA A 334 -27.41 146.07 51.24
C ALA A 334 -27.84 146.99 50.08
N ALA A 335 -28.52 146.45 49.05
CA ALA A 335 -29.10 147.23 47.96
C ALA A 335 -30.36 147.99 48.42
N LYS A 336 -31.33 147.26 49.00
CA LYS A 336 -32.58 147.80 49.57
C LYS A 336 -32.33 148.95 50.53
N ASP A 337 -31.29 148.82 51.37
CA ASP A 337 -30.99 149.80 52.41
C ASP A 337 -30.38 151.11 51.87
N LYS A 338 -29.77 151.11 50.68
CA LYS A 338 -29.33 152.33 49.98
C LYS A 338 -30.51 153.10 49.37
N GLU A 339 -31.49 152.38 48.84
CA GLU A 339 -32.64 152.94 48.13
C GLU A 339 -33.59 153.67 49.09
N LEU A 340 -33.84 153.05 50.25
CA LEU A 340 -34.68 153.62 51.33
C LEU A 340 -34.11 154.95 51.87
N ARG A 341 -32.78 155.14 51.84
CA ARG A 341 -32.11 156.39 52.23
C ARG A 341 -32.30 157.50 51.19
N LYS A 342 -32.24 157.19 49.89
CA LYS A 342 -32.50 158.16 48.80
C LYS A 342 -33.92 158.74 48.90
N MET A 343 -34.92 157.88 49.11
CA MET A 343 -36.32 158.30 49.28
C MET A 343 -36.50 159.34 50.40
N ARG A 344 -35.90 159.12 51.57
CA ARG A 344 -35.97 160.08 52.69
C ARG A 344 -35.30 161.41 52.36
N GLN A 345 -34.19 161.41 51.62
CA GLN A 345 -33.55 162.66 51.18
C GLN A 345 -34.44 163.49 50.25
N HIS A 346 -35.07 162.85 49.25
CA HIS A 346 -36.02 163.56 48.37
C HIS A 346 -37.22 164.12 49.13
N GLN A 347 -37.79 163.37 50.09
CA GLN A 347 -38.90 163.83 50.94
C GLN A 347 -38.53 165.13 51.71
N HIS A 348 -37.31 165.24 52.25
CA HIS A 348 -36.83 166.44 52.94
C HIS A 348 -36.46 167.63 52.01
N VAL A 349 -36.25 167.38 50.71
CA VAL A 349 -36.03 168.45 49.71
C VAL A 349 -37.37 169.03 49.25
N VAL A 350 -38.34 168.15 48.92
CA VAL A 350 -39.70 168.55 48.55
C VAL A 350 -40.37 169.36 49.66
N GLY A 351 -40.28 168.89 50.92
CA GLY A 351 -40.85 169.62 52.07
C GLY A 351 -40.29 171.03 52.26
N ARG A 352 -39.00 171.26 51.97
CA ARG A 352 -38.42 172.61 52.01
C ARG A 352 -38.93 173.50 50.88
N LYS A 353 -39.02 172.98 49.65
CA LYS A 353 -39.51 173.76 48.50
C LYS A 353 -40.98 174.18 48.63
N VAL A 354 -41.82 173.35 49.27
CA VAL A 354 -43.21 173.73 49.60
C VAL A 354 -43.26 174.88 50.62
N ALA A 355 -42.41 174.86 51.65
CA ALA A 355 -42.35 175.94 52.64
C ALA A 355 -41.82 177.27 52.06
N GLU A 356 -40.84 177.23 51.16
CA GLU A 356 -40.35 178.40 50.43
C GLU A 356 -41.46 179.05 49.56
N LEU A 357 -42.28 178.23 48.89
CA LEU A 357 -43.41 178.70 48.08
C LEU A 357 -44.49 179.39 48.93
N ASP A 358 -44.88 178.81 50.07
CA ASP A 358 -45.87 179.43 50.97
C ASP A 358 -45.37 180.78 51.51
N GLN A 359 -44.09 180.87 51.90
CA GLN A 359 -43.49 182.11 52.39
C GLN A 359 -43.50 183.23 51.32
N MET A 360 -43.22 182.90 50.05
CA MET A 360 -43.32 183.86 48.95
C MET A 360 -44.78 184.29 48.69
N LEU A 361 -45.73 183.36 48.80
CA LEU A 361 -47.16 183.64 48.59
C LEU A 361 -47.71 184.57 49.69
N GLN A 362 -47.31 184.36 50.95
CA GLN A 362 -47.60 185.28 52.06
C GLN A 362 -46.98 186.66 51.86
N LEU A 363 -45.75 186.76 51.31
CA LEU A 363 -45.10 188.04 51.03
C LEU A 363 -45.82 188.81 49.91
N MET A 364 -46.15 188.16 48.79
CA MET A 364 -46.94 188.77 47.71
C MET A 364 -48.30 189.26 48.23
N GLY A 365 -48.99 188.51 49.08
CA GLY A 365 -50.25 188.94 49.69
C GLY A 365 -50.12 190.24 50.50
N ARG A 366 -49.04 190.40 51.29
CA ARG A 366 -48.76 191.64 52.04
C ARG A 366 -48.43 192.81 51.11
N GLN A 367 -47.62 192.55 50.09
CA GLN A 367 -47.23 193.55 49.08
C GLN A 367 -48.46 194.08 48.32
N LEU A 368 -49.39 193.19 47.94
CA LEU A 368 -50.62 193.53 47.23
C LEU A 368 -51.51 194.47 48.07
N ILE A 369 -51.64 194.20 49.37
CA ILE A 369 -52.40 195.04 50.31
C ILE A 369 -51.76 196.44 50.44
N GLN A 370 -50.42 196.51 50.58
CA GLN A 370 -49.71 197.80 50.64
C GLN A 370 -49.87 198.60 49.35
N ASN A 371 -49.66 197.99 48.18
CA ASN A 371 -49.81 198.66 46.89
C ASN A 371 -51.25 199.16 46.68
N THR A 372 -52.26 198.36 47.06
CA THR A 372 -53.68 198.76 46.95
C THR A 372 -53.99 199.95 47.86
N SER A 373 -53.44 199.98 49.08
CA SER A 373 -53.57 201.10 50.01
C SER A 373 -52.88 202.37 49.49
N GLN A 374 -51.66 202.26 48.94
CA GLN A 374 -50.95 203.38 48.34
C GLN A 374 -51.69 203.95 47.12
N LEU A 375 -52.23 203.09 46.24
CA LEU A 375 -53.04 203.52 45.10
C LEU A 375 -54.34 204.22 45.52
N GLN A 376 -54.95 203.84 46.65
CA GLN A 376 -56.10 204.57 47.21
C GLN A 376 -55.70 205.95 47.74
N VAL A 377 -54.53 206.08 48.38
CA VAL A 377 -54.01 207.39 48.83
C VAL A 377 -53.76 208.32 47.63
N VAL A 378 -52.98 207.87 46.64
CA VAL A 378 -52.67 208.66 45.43
C VAL A 378 -53.94 209.05 44.67
N ARG A 379 -54.92 208.15 44.55
CA ARG A 379 -56.22 208.46 43.92
C ARG A 379 -57.01 209.54 44.66
N ASN A 380 -56.98 209.51 45.99
CA ASN A 380 -57.65 210.53 46.81
C ASN A 380 -56.92 211.89 46.73
N GLU A 381 -55.58 211.88 46.72
CA GLU A 381 -54.75 213.09 46.56
C GLU A 381 -54.96 213.74 45.19
N GLN A 382 -54.99 212.95 44.11
CA GLN A 382 -55.33 213.44 42.76
C GLN A 382 -56.73 214.07 42.69
N LEU A 383 -57.73 213.45 43.33
CA LEU A 383 -59.08 214.01 43.40
C LEU A 383 -59.13 215.34 44.15
N VAL A 384 -58.34 215.51 45.22
CA VAL A 384 -58.24 216.80 45.94
C VAL A 384 -57.50 217.85 45.10
N HIS A 385 -56.41 217.46 44.41
CA HIS A 385 -55.61 218.41 43.62
C HIS A 385 -56.40 218.95 42.41
N ASN A 386 -57.25 218.12 41.79
CA ASN A 386 -58.13 218.53 40.69
C ASN A 386 -59.19 219.58 41.09
N PHE A 387 -59.43 219.81 42.39
CA PHE A 387 -60.28 220.90 42.88
C PHE A 387 -59.51 222.18 43.27
N GLN A 388 -58.19 222.23 43.08
CA GLN A 388 -57.36 223.39 43.46
C GLN A 388 -56.60 224.04 42.28
N THR A 389 -56.68 223.48 41.08
CA THR A 389 -56.04 224.03 39.87
C THR A 389 -57.04 224.14 38.71
N GLU A 390 -57.93 225.12 38.79
CA GLU A 390 -58.40 225.82 37.59
C GLU A 390 -57.28 226.74 37.03
N ASP A 391 -57.48 227.25 35.82
CA ASP A 391 -56.75 228.37 35.19
C ASP A 391 -55.31 228.12 34.67
N ALA A 392 -55.15 227.09 33.84
CA ALA A 392 -54.24 227.10 32.68
C ALA A 392 -54.85 226.22 31.55
N GLY A 393 -54.91 226.70 30.31
CA GLY A 393 -55.79 226.12 29.27
C GLY A 393 -55.15 225.27 28.17
N TYR A 394 -56.04 224.58 27.43
CA TYR A 394 -55.88 223.87 26.13
C TYR A 394 -55.27 222.44 26.08
N ASP A 395 -56.17 221.45 25.88
CA ASP A 395 -56.23 220.30 24.92
C ASP A 395 -55.14 219.15 24.79
N ASP A 396 -55.62 217.89 24.91
CA ASP A 396 -55.38 216.60 24.16
C ASP A 396 -54.18 215.55 24.30
N GLU A 397 -54.55 214.25 24.59
CA GLU A 397 -54.28 212.89 23.91
C GLU A 397 -53.04 211.84 24.00
N LEU A 398 -53.32 210.46 24.10
CA LEU A 398 -52.74 209.15 23.43
C LEU A 398 -51.77 207.95 24.04
N LEU A 399 -51.68 206.65 23.44
CA LEU A 399 -51.53 205.12 23.90
C LEU A 399 -50.44 203.95 23.27
N LEU A 400 -50.22 202.55 23.65
CA LEU A 400 -49.77 201.11 22.92
C LEU A 400 -48.62 199.85 23.27
N GLN A 401 -48.55 198.48 22.73
CA GLN A 401 -47.73 197.07 23.05
C GLN A 401 -47.32 195.81 21.93
N TYR A 402 -46.77 194.44 21.83
CA TYR A 402 -46.24 192.99 22.43
C TYR A 402 -45.36 191.72 21.60
N ASP A 403 -45.02 190.37 22.08
CA ASP A 403 -44.66 188.78 21.63
C ASP A 403 -43.27 187.92 21.05
N ASP A 404 -42.76 186.54 20.81
CA ASP A 404 -42.80 184.88 20.82
C ASP A 404 -41.40 183.87 20.55
N ALA A 405 -40.90 182.49 20.27
CA ALA A 405 -41.03 180.86 19.95
C ALA A 405 -39.68 179.76 20.04
N ILE A 406 -39.19 178.39 19.67
CA ILE A 406 -39.32 176.84 19.07
C ILE A 406 -37.97 175.70 19.07
N GLU A 407 -37.52 174.32 18.72
CA GLU A 407 -37.68 172.70 18.31
C GLU A 407 -36.44 171.45 18.26
N ASP A 408 -36.43 170.07 17.73
CA ASP A 408 -35.45 168.69 17.82
C ASP A 408 -35.20 167.45 16.62
N VAL A 409 -34.66 166.08 16.38
CA VAL A 409 -34.03 164.61 16.83
C VAL A 409 -33.44 163.40 15.69
N THR A 410 -32.89 162.03 15.48
CA THR A 410 -32.19 160.53 15.86
C THR A 410 -31.66 159.38 14.66
N LEU A 411 -31.13 158.00 14.45
CA LEU A 411 -30.43 156.54 14.90
C LEU A 411 -29.98 155.21 13.84
N ASP A 412 -29.21 153.96 14.07
CA ASP A 412 -29.08 152.39 13.43
C ASP A 412 -27.74 151.26 13.19
N GLU A 413 -27.70 149.84 12.77
CA GLU A 413 -26.51 148.65 12.59
C GLU A 413 -26.58 146.97 12.02
N VAL A 414 -25.54 146.03 11.53
CA VAL A 414 -25.47 144.38 11.19
C VAL A 414 -24.21 143.32 10.60
N ALA A 415 -24.13 141.84 10.48
CA ALA A 415 -22.97 140.75 9.98
C ALA A 415 -23.05 139.07 9.49
N GLN A 416 -21.99 138.11 9.06
CA GLN A 416 -21.94 136.51 8.60
C GLN A 416 -20.64 135.39 8.27
N THR A 417 -20.63 134.02 7.74
CA THR A 417 -19.56 132.72 7.76
C THR A 417 -19.11 131.46 6.61
N PRO A 418 -18.74 130.01 6.69
CA PRO A 418 -17.74 128.93 5.92
C PRO A 418 -18.11 127.35 5.34
N PRO A 419 -17.45 126.04 4.97
CA PRO A 419 -16.13 125.06 4.71
C PRO A 419 -16.00 123.87 3.45
N GLN A 420 -15.38 122.58 3.10
CA GLN A 420 -14.49 121.22 3.42
C GLN A 420 -14.00 120.03 2.24
N ILE A 421 -13.23 118.78 2.33
CA ILE A 421 -12.67 117.67 1.22
C ILE A 421 -12.05 116.06 1.43
N LYS A 422 -11.48 115.11 0.45
CA LYS A 422 -10.97 113.53 0.47
C LYS A 422 -9.96 112.71 -0.64
N ALA A 423 -9.38 111.39 -0.57
CA ALA A 423 -8.44 110.47 -1.53
C ALA A 423 -8.21 108.77 -1.53
N ASP A 424 -7.36 107.94 -2.37
CA ASP A 424 -7.29 106.34 -2.69
C ASP A 424 -5.93 105.34 -3.11
N LEU A 425 -5.88 104.08 -3.84
CA LEU A 425 -4.87 102.78 -3.81
C LEU A 425 -4.51 101.60 -5.03
N GLY A 426 -3.40 100.66 -5.13
CA GLY A 426 -3.20 99.18 -5.82
C GLY A 426 -1.86 98.42 -6.55
N GLN A 427 -1.51 97.00 -6.65
CA GLN A 427 -0.40 96.14 -7.47
C GLN A 427 -0.11 94.50 -7.34
N GLU A 428 -0.04 93.52 -8.35
CA GLU A 428 0.32 92.03 -8.11
C GLU A 428 0.99 90.98 -9.14
N ASP A 429 1.01 91.09 -10.48
CA ASP A 429 1.10 89.93 -11.45
C ASP A 429 2.43 89.09 -11.64
N ALA A 430 3.57 89.47 -11.05
CA ALA A 430 4.89 88.99 -11.54
C ALA A 430 5.36 87.60 -11.08
N GLU A 431 4.95 87.12 -9.88
CA GLU A 431 5.52 85.91 -9.27
C GLU A 431 5.11 84.58 -9.93
N LEU A 432 3.97 84.56 -10.63
CA LEU A 432 3.38 83.35 -11.18
C LEU A 432 4.22 82.74 -12.32
N LEU A 433 4.95 83.57 -13.07
CA LEU A 433 5.77 83.13 -14.19
C LEU A 433 7.00 82.33 -13.73
N THR A 434 7.67 82.76 -12.66
CA THR A 434 8.88 82.10 -12.12
C THR A 434 8.60 80.69 -11.57
N ARG A 435 7.46 80.49 -10.89
CA ARG A 435 7.09 79.16 -10.35
C ARG A 435 6.90 78.11 -11.45
N ARG A 436 6.42 78.54 -12.63
CA ARG A 436 6.13 77.62 -13.75
C ARG A 436 7.38 76.99 -14.36
N SER A 437 8.51 77.72 -14.38
CA SER A 437 9.77 77.21 -14.92
C SER A 437 10.39 76.11 -14.04
N GLN A 438 10.37 76.29 -12.72
CA GLN A 438 10.95 75.33 -11.76
C GLN A 438 10.25 73.96 -11.80
N HIS A 439 8.93 73.94 -12.01
CA HIS A 439 8.17 72.69 -12.10
C HIS A 439 8.58 71.84 -13.31
N GLN A 440 8.90 72.47 -14.44
CA GLN A 440 9.26 71.78 -15.68
C GLN A 440 10.64 71.11 -15.61
N GLU A 441 11.58 71.70 -14.86
CA GLU A 441 12.92 71.14 -14.66
C GLU A 441 12.89 69.88 -13.78
N LEU A 442 12.12 69.90 -12.68
CA LEU A 442 11.94 68.74 -11.78
C LEU A 442 11.37 67.52 -12.52
N GLN A 443 10.46 67.74 -13.49
CA GLN A 443 9.85 66.66 -14.26
C GLN A 443 10.87 65.92 -15.14
N GLN A 444 11.80 66.64 -15.76
CA GLN A 444 12.87 66.03 -16.58
C GLN A 444 13.85 65.18 -15.74
N GLN A 445 14.09 65.54 -14.47
CA GLN A 445 14.94 64.75 -13.58
C GLN A 445 14.28 63.41 -13.19
N LEU A 446 12.96 63.38 -13.04
CA LEU A 446 12.19 62.16 -12.76
C LEU A 446 12.25 61.19 -13.95
N ASP A 447 12.01 61.69 -15.17
CA ASP A 447 12.06 60.90 -16.42
C ASP A 447 13.47 60.35 -16.73
N LYS A 448 14.52 60.89 -16.11
CA LYS A 448 15.86 60.30 -16.17
C LYS A 448 15.96 59.09 -15.23
N LYS A 449 15.61 59.27 -13.95
CA LYS A 449 15.65 58.21 -12.92
C LYS A 449 14.83 56.97 -13.31
N LEU A 450 13.68 57.14 -13.94
CA LEU A 450 12.82 56.02 -14.36
C LEU A 450 13.45 55.16 -15.47
N ARG A 451 14.27 55.75 -16.35
CA ARG A 451 15.04 55.01 -17.36
C ARG A 451 16.20 54.24 -16.73
N ASP A 452 16.93 54.87 -15.81
CA ASP A 452 18.04 54.24 -15.08
C ASP A 452 17.58 52.94 -14.36
N TYR A 453 16.45 52.99 -13.64
CA TYR A 453 15.89 51.80 -12.97
C TYR A 453 15.39 50.71 -13.93
N SER A 454 14.82 51.09 -15.07
CA SER A 454 14.36 50.13 -16.09
C SER A 454 15.52 49.33 -16.68
N GLN A 455 16.69 49.95 -16.83
CA GLN A 455 17.90 49.31 -17.37
C GLN A 455 18.52 48.29 -16.39
N VAL A 456 18.47 48.57 -15.09
CA VAL A 456 18.91 47.65 -14.03
C VAL A 456 17.98 46.43 -13.91
N LEU A 457 16.66 46.63 -13.99
CA LEU A 457 15.69 45.52 -13.87
C LEU A 457 15.68 44.60 -15.10
N GLY A 458 15.98 45.11 -16.29
CA GLY A 458 16.02 44.32 -17.52
C GLY A 458 17.25 43.42 -17.70
N SER A 459 18.31 43.59 -16.89
CA SER A 459 19.62 42.94 -17.10
C SER A 459 19.91 41.73 -16.20
N SER A 460 18.90 41.20 -15.49
CA SER A 460 19.06 40.12 -14.49
C SER A 460 18.23 38.85 -14.76
N GLN A 461 18.01 38.47 -16.02
CA GLN A 461 17.44 37.16 -16.38
C GLN A 461 18.21 36.46 -17.53
N GLN A 462 18.51 35.17 -17.31
CA GLN A 462 19.07 34.19 -18.27
C GLN A 462 20.57 34.36 -18.68
N PRO A 463 21.23 33.33 -19.26
CA PRO A 463 21.58 32.09 -18.53
C PRO A 463 22.99 31.50 -18.84
N ALA A 464 23.50 30.64 -17.93
CA ALA A 464 24.55 29.64 -18.21
C ALA A 464 24.33 28.44 -17.24
N LYS A 465 24.34 27.13 -17.59
CA LYS A 465 25.13 26.29 -18.53
C LYS A 465 26.63 26.22 -18.17
N GLU A 466 27.30 25.07 -18.11
CA GLU A 466 26.89 23.64 -18.15
C GLU A 466 28.02 22.76 -17.55
N HIS A 467 27.90 21.41 -17.60
CA HIS A 467 28.83 20.36 -17.08
C HIS A 467 28.71 19.98 -15.58
N GLY A 468 28.93 18.72 -15.18
CA GLY A 468 29.11 17.52 -16.02
C GLY A 468 29.42 16.20 -15.28
N GLU A 469 28.75 15.12 -15.73
CA GLU A 469 29.10 13.68 -15.66
C GLU A 469 29.23 12.92 -14.32
N GLN A 470 29.20 11.58 -14.46
CA GLN A 470 28.72 10.57 -13.49
C GLN A 470 29.84 9.57 -13.05
N PRO A 471 29.57 8.61 -12.13
CA PRO A 471 30.62 8.03 -11.26
C PRO A 471 31.22 6.67 -11.69
N ARG A 472 32.30 6.31 -10.98
CA ARG A 472 32.80 4.93 -10.74
C ARG A 472 33.39 4.90 -9.31
N LYS A 473 33.43 3.80 -8.57
CA LYS A 473 33.06 2.39 -8.87
C LYS A 473 31.96 1.91 -7.92
#